data_AF-A0A962BF86-F1
#
_entry.id   AF-A0A962BF86-F1
#
_cell.length_a   1.000
_cell.length_b   1.000
_cell.length_c   1.000
_cell.angle_alpha   90.00
_cell.angle_beta   90.00
_cell.angle_gamma   90.00
#
_symmetry.space_group_name_H-M   'P 1'
#
loop_
_entity.id
_entity.type
_entity.pdbx_description
1 polymer ?
#
loop_
_entity_poly.entity_id
_entity_poly.type
_entity_poly.pdbx_seq_one_letter_code
_entity_poly.pdbx_strand_id
1 'polypeptide(L)'
;MKRFYKDVGVNGKAGKGYAICLDKRPVKTPAGRELRAPGRKLAKVVAAEWAAQEEAILPGTMPLTQLLITALDRVADSRTEMEQQVLDYLDTDLVCYRAGRPDDLAAAVAAAW
;
A
#
# COMPACT_ATOMS: atom_id res chain seq x y z
N MET A 1 -3.18 6.86 18.20
CA MET A 1 -3.18 5.79 19.23
C MET A 1 -1.79 5.73 19.85
N LYS A 2 -1.64 5.51 21.17
CA LYS A 2 -0.30 5.34 21.76
C LYS A 2 0.35 4.03 21.32
N ARG A 3 1.68 4.00 21.15
CA ARG A 3 2.42 2.74 20.93
C ARG A 3 2.24 1.85 22.16
N PHE A 4 1.81 0.62 21.94
CA PHE A 4 1.49 -0.34 23.01
C PHE A 4 2.33 -1.62 22.95
N TYR A 5 3.33 -1.64 22.06
CA TYR A 5 4.18 -2.81 21.77
C TYR A 5 5.65 -2.46 21.86
N LYS A 6 6.48 -3.46 22.18
CA LYS A 6 7.93 -3.30 22.27
C LYS A 6 8.64 -3.82 21.03
N ASP A 7 8.36 -5.07 20.67
CA ASP A 7 9.06 -5.78 19.60
C ASP A 7 8.19 -5.86 18.34
N VAL A 8 8.82 -5.67 17.18
CA VAL A 8 8.18 -5.84 15.86
C VAL A 8 8.90 -6.93 15.09
N GLY A 9 8.13 -7.83 14.50
CA GLY A 9 8.67 -8.99 13.80
C GLY A 9 7.88 -9.40 12.58
N VAL A 10 8.45 -10.33 11.84
CA VAL A 10 7.81 -10.99 10.71
C VAL A 10 7.84 -12.49 10.96
N ASN A 11 6.66 -13.10 11.04
CA ASN A 11 6.57 -14.55 11.14
C ASN A 11 6.89 -15.22 9.79
N GLY A 12 7.31 -16.49 9.85
CA GLY A 12 7.55 -17.32 8.66
C GLY A 12 6.33 -17.38 7.74
N LYS A 13 6.56 -17.74 6.48
CA LYS A 13 5.48 -17.85 5.49
C LYS A 13 4.48 -18.90 5.96
N ALA A 14 3.24 -18.47 6.21
CA ALA A 14 2.14 -19.36 6.55
C ALA A 14 0.95 -19.02 5.64
N GLY A 15 0.37 -20.04 5.00
CA GLY A 15 -0.66 -19.87 3.98
C GLY A 15 -0.22 -18.89 2.88
N LYS A 16 -1.00 -17.81 2.71
CA LYS A 16 -0.85 -16.83 1.62
C LYS A 16 0.20 -15.73 1.86
N GLY A 17 0.99 -15.75 2.94
CA GLY A 17 2.00 -14.72 3.15
C GLY A 17 2.74 -14.73 4.47
N TYR A 18 3.43 -13.62 4.74
CA TYR A 18 4.24 -13.36 5.93
C TYR A 18 3.50 -12.38 6.82
N ALA A 19 3.17 -12.79 8.06
CA ALA A 19 2.46 -11.94 9.01
C ALA A 19 3.39 -10.95 9.68
N ILE A 20 2.96 -9.70 9.80
CA ILE A 20 3.60 -8.69 10.65
C ILE A 20 3.10 -8.92 12.08
N CYS A 21 4.02 -8.92 13.03
CA CYS A 21 3.73 -9.20 14.43
C CYS A 21 4.24 -8.09 15.34
N LEU A 22 3.46 -7.79 16.38
CA LEU A 22 3.81 -6.92 17.49
C LEU A 22 3.84 -7.79 18.74
N ASP A 23 4.96 -7.81 19.46
CA ASP A 23 5.18 -8.68 20.62
C ASP A 23 4.77 -10.14 20.35
N LYS A 24 5.17 -10.66 19.17
CA LYS A 24 4.87 -12.01 18.65
C LYS A 24 3.41 -12.27 18.27
N ARG A 25 2.50 -11.29 18.42
CA ARG A 25 1.09 -11.41 18.02
C ARG A 25 0.87 -10.82 16.62
N PRO A 26 0.19 -11.53 15.70
CA PRO A 26 -0.15 -10.97 14.39
C PRO A 26 -0.99 -9.70 14.50
N VAL A 27 -0.60 -8.67 13.74
CA VAL A 27 -1.41 -7.45 13.59
C VAL A 27 -2.67 -7.78 12.82
N LYS A 28 -3.80 -7.19 13.23
CA LYS A 28 -5.05 -7.27 12.51
C LYS A 28 -5.33 -5.99 11.75
N THR A 29 -5.91 -6.14 10.56
CA THR A 29 -6.49 -5.03 9.80
C THR A 29 -7.80 -4.58 10.45
N PRO A 30 -8.35 -3.39 10.12
CA PRO A 30 -9.66 -2.96 10.59
C PRO A 30 -10.79 -3.95 10.31
N ALA A 31 -10.75 -4.70 9.20
CA ALA A 31 -11.72 -5.76 8.92
C ALA A 31 -11.43 -7.10 9.64
N GLY A 32 -10.45 -7.13 10.56
CA GLY A 32 -10.11 -8.31 11.36
C GLY A 32 -9.25 -9.36 10.66
N ARG A 33 -8.74 -9.07 9.45
CA ARG A 33 -7.82 -9.96 8.71
C ARG A 33 -6.42 -9.85 9.31
N GLU A 34 -5.58 -10.86 9.13
CA GLU A 34 -4.17 -10.74 9.51
C GLU A 34 -3.42 -9.88 8.50
N LEU A 35 -2.66 -8.90 8.99
CA LEU A 35 -1.81 -8.05 8.15
C LEU A 35 -0.64 -8.90 7.61
N ARG A 36 -0.88 -9.51 6.45
CA ARG A 36 0.04 -10.44 5.78
C ARG A 36 0.50 -9.89 4.44
N ALA A 37 1.81 -9.76 4.28
CA ALA A 37 2.39 -9.41 2.99
C ALA A 37 2.66 -10.68 2.17
N PRO A 38 2.47 -10.67 0.83
CA PRO A 38 2.72 -11.82 -0.04
C PRO A 38 4.20 -12.24 -0.10
N GLY A 39 5.12 -11.30 0.15
CA GLY A 39 6.57 -11.52 0.09
C GLY A 39 7.30 -11.06 1.34
N ARG A 40 8.41 -11.74 1.66
CA ARG A 40 9.22 -11.46 2.86
C ARG A 40 9.81 -10.05 2.86
N LYS A 41 10.22 -9.55 1.69
CA LYS A 41 10.79 -8.19 1.55
C LYS A 41 9.76 -7.13 1.95
N LEU A 42 8.56 -7.19 1.38
CA LEU A 42 7.47 -6.27 1.74
C LEU A 42 7.11 -6.39 3.23
N ALA A 43 7.00 -7.61 3.76
CA ALA A 43 6.73 -7.83 5.18
C ALA A 43 7.75 -7.13 6.10
N LYS A 44 9.04 -7.20 5.74
CA LYS A 44 10.12 -6.54 6.49
C LYS A 44 10.01 -5.01 6.43
N VAL A 45 9.64 -4.44 5.27
CA VAL A 45 9.51 -2.99 5.14
C VAL A 45 8.29 -2.49 5.92
N VAL A 46 7.16 -3.20 5.84
CA VAL A 46 5.98 -2.90 6.67
C VAL A 46 6.33 -3.01 8.15
N ALA A 47 7.03 -4.07 8.58
CA ALA A 47 7.51 -4.20 9.96
C ALA A 47 8.43 -3.05 10.38
N ALA A 48 9.24 -2.50 9.46
CA ALA A 48 10.07 -1.32 9.74
C ALA A 48 9.23 -0.07 9.99
N GLU A 49 8.12 0.15 9.27
CA GLU A 49 7.19 1.25 9.55
C GLU A 49 6.61 1.17 10.97
N TRP A 50 6.23 -0.04 11.41
CA TRP A 50 5.77 -0.29 12.78
C TRP A 50 6.89 -0.09 13.80
N ALA A 51 8.11 -0.52 13.50
CA ALA A 51 9.25 -0.37 14.41
C ALA A 51 9.63 1.11 14.62
N ALA A 52 9.45 1.94 13.59
CA ALA A 52 9.78 3.37 13.59
C ALA A 52 8.79 4.26 14.35
N GLN A 53 7.64 3.73 14.80
CA GLN A 53 6.67 4.52 15.57
C GLN A 53 7.21 4.80 16.98
N GLU A 54 7.15 6.01 17.49
CA GLU A 54 7.67 6.32 18.83
C GLU A 54 6.56 6.25 19.89
N GLU A 55 6.17 7.39 20.46
CA GLU A 55 5.14 7.46 21.50
C GLU A 55 3.72 7.18 20.98
N ALA A 56 3.47 7.57 19.73
CA ALA A 56 2.19 7.42 19.07
C ALA A 56 2.35 6.72 17.72
N ILE A 57 1.37 5.89 17.39
CA ILE A 57 1.21 5.32 16.06
C ILE A 57 0.60 6.40 15.17
N LEU A 58 1.35 6.81 14.16
CA LEU A 58 1.01 7.87 13.19
C LEU A 58 0.78 7.24 11.81
N PRO A 59 -0.48 6.93 11.42
CA PRO A 59 -0.76 6.26 10.16
C PRO A 59 -0.15 6.93 8.94
N GLY A 60 -0.11 8.28 8.91
CA GLY A 60 0.48 9.05 7.81
C GLY A 60 1.97 8.77 7.53
N THR A 61 2.68 8.13 8.47
CA THR A 61 4.07 7.70 8.32
C THR A 61 4.23 6.23 7.91
N MET A 62 3.11 5.53 7.67
CA MET A 62 3.06 4.09 7.42
C MET A 62 2.35 3.76 6.08
N PRO A 63 2.80 4.32 4.95
CA PRO A 63 2.12 4.18 3.67
C PRO A 63 1.99 2.73 3.19
N LEU A 64 3.00 1.88 3.40
CA LEU A 64 2.93 0.48 2.97
C LEU A 64 1.99 -0.34 3.84
N THR A 65 1.91 -0.02 5.13
CA THR A 65 0.91 -0.59 6.04
C THR A 65 -0.50 -0.23 5.55
N GLN A 66 -0.74 1.04 5.20
CA GLN A 66 -2.04 1.48 4.67
C GLN A 66 -2.39 0.76 3.36
N LEU A 67 -1.47 0.72 2.39
CA LEU A 67 -1.67 0.03 1.12
C LEU A 67 -1.96 -1.46 1.33
N LEU A 68 -1.24 -2.12 2.24
CA LEU A 68 -1.46 -3.53 2.53
C LEU A 68 -2.81 -3.77 3.20
N ILE A 69 -3.24 -2.90 4.10
CA ILE A 69 -4.60 -2.95 4.69
C ILE A 69 -5.64 -2.80 3.59
N THR A 70 -5.52 -1.80 2.71
CA THR A 70 -6.47 -1.60 1.60
C THR A 70 -6.49 -2.81 0.67
N ALA A 71 -5.34 -3.38 0.35
CA ALA A 71 -5.24 -4.57 -0.48
C ALA A 71 -5.97 -5.78 0.14
N LEU A 72 -5.83 -5.97 1.46
CA LEU A 72 -6.42 -7.08 2.19
C LEU A 72 -7.91 -6.88 2.45
N ASP A 73 -8.35 -5.68 2.82
CA ASP A 73 -9.71 -5.45 3.31
C ASP A 73 -10.67 -5.01 2.20
N ARG A 74 -10.17 -4.35 1.14
CA ARG A 74 -11.01 -3.81 0.06
C ARG A 74 -10.74 -4.51 -1.27
N VAL A 75 -9.48 -4.51 -1.72
CA VAL A 75 -9.14 -5.02 -3.07
C VAL A 75 -9.41 -6.51 -3.19
N ALA A 76 -9.11 -7.29 -2.15
CA ALA A 76 -9.28 -8.75 -2.18
C ALA A 76 -10.72 -9.19 -2.48
N ASP A 77 -11.71 -8.39 -2.08
CA ASP A 77 -13.13 -8.74 -2.21
C ASP A 77 -13.75 -8.22 -3.51
N SER A 78 -13.22 -7.11 -4.05
CA SER A 78 -13.72 -6.43 -5.27
C SER A 78 -12.67 -6.35 -6.39
N ARG A 79 -11.79 -7.35 -6.50
CA ARG A 79 -10.62 -7.26 -7.39
C ARG A 79 -10.99 -7.01 -8.85
N THR A 80 -11.95 -7.75 -9.39
CA THR A 80 -12.39 -7.59 -10.78
C THR A 80 -12.94 -6.19 -11.06
N GLU A 81 -13.73 -5.64 -10.14
CA GLU A 81 -14.29 -4.29 -10.26
C GLU A 81 -13.18 -3.23 -10.23
N MET A 82 -12.20 -3.38 -9.34
CA MET A 82 -11.07 -2.45 -9.25
C MET A 82 -10.14 -2.55 -10.47
N GLU A 83 -9.95 -3.75 -11.02
CA GLU A 83 -9.23 -3.92 -12.28
C GLU A 83 -9.94 -3.21 -13.43
N GLN A 84 -11.26 -3.35 -13.53
CA GLN A 84 -12.04 -2.63 -14.54
C GLN A 84 -11.91 -1.11 -14.38
N GLN A 85 -12.02 -0.60 -13.15
CA GLN A 85 -11.84 0.83 -12.89
C GLN A 85 -10.46 1.34 -13.33
N VAL A 86 -9.40 0.53 -13.20
CA VAL A 86 -8.07 0.88 -13.71
C VAL A 86 -8.03 0.86 -15.24
N LEU A 87 -8.68 -0.12 -15.88
CA LEU A 87 -8.77 -0.20 -17.33
C LEU A 87 -9.57 0.97 -17.92
N ASP A 88 -10.60 1.46 -17.25
CA ASP A 88 -11.39 2.61 -17.70
C ASP A 88 -10.55 3.91 -17.80
N TYR A 89 -9.41 4.01 -17.08
CA TYR A 89 -8.47 5.12 -17.25
C TYR A 89 -7.73 5.07 -18.60
N LEU A 90 -7.65 3.92 -19.27
CA LEU A 90 -7.00 3.84 -20.58
C LEU A 90 -7.75 4.66 -21.64
N ASP A 91 -9.08 4.76 -21.53
CA ASP A 91 -9.91 5.58 -22.42
C ASP A 91 -9.73 7.09 -22.17
N THR A 92 -9.23 7.46 -20.99
CA THR A 92 -9.06 8.84 -20.55
C THR A 92 -7.63 9.14 -20.07
N ASP A 93 -6.65 8.40 -20.60
CA ASP A 93 -5.27 8.44 -20.07
C ASP A 93 -4.65 9.82 -20.27
N LEU A 94 -4.09 10.38 -19.20
CA LEU A 94 -3.45 11.70 -19.18
C LEU A 94 -2.49 11.90 -20.35
N VAL A 95 -1.72 10.88 -20.73
CA VAL A 95 -0.69 10.99 -21.78
C VAL A 95 -1.28 11.10 -23.19
N CYS A 96 -2.54 10.71 -23.36
CA CYS A 96 -3.28 10.76 -24.62
C CYS A 96 -3.93 12.15 -24.87
N TYR A 97 -4.14 12.96 -23.84
CA TYR A 97 -4.77 14.29 -23.94
C TYR A 97 -3.73 15.40 -23.85
N ARG A 98 -3.09 15.69 -24.99
CA ARG A 98 -2.00 16.67 -25.05
C ARG A 98 -2.51 18.10 -25.27
N ALA A 99 -1.88 19.04 -24.59
CA ALA A 99 -2.12 20.47 -24.83
C ALA A 99 -1.61 20.86 -26.23
N GLY A 100 -2.47 21.45 -27.05
CA GLY A 100 -2.08 21.97 -28.36
C GLY A 100 -1.39 23.34 -28.29
N ARG A 101 -1.59 24.09 -27.20
CA ARG A 101 -1.03 25.43 -26.96
C ARG A 101 -0.96 25.73 -25.45
N PRO A 102 -0.10 26.69 -25.02
CA PRO A 102 0.91 27.40 -25.82
C PRO A 102 2.04 26.46 -26.30
N ASP A 103 2.80 26.89 -27.32
CA ASP A 103 3.75 26.03 -28.06
C ASP A 103 4.87 25.49 -27.16
N ASP A 104 5.27 26.25 -26.15
CA ASP A 104 6.25 25.85 -25.13
C ASP A 104 5.73 24.69 -24.26
N LEU A 105 4.47 24.73 -23.83
CA LEU A 105 3.82 23.63 -23.12
C LEU A 105 3.65 22.40 -24.02
N ALA A 106 3.20 22.58 -25.26
CA ALA A 106 3.03 21.49 -26.21
C ALA A 106 4.35 20.75 -26.48
N ALA A 107 5.45 21.50 -26.66
CA ALA A 107 6.78 20.94 -26.84
C ALA A 107 7.29 20.22 -25.57
N ALA A 108 7.07 20.79 -24.39
CA ALA A 108 7.48 20.18 -23.12
C ALA A 108 6.76 18.85 -22.85
N VAL A 109 5.45 18.80 -23.07
CA VAL A 109 4.65 17.57 -22.92
C VAL A 109 5.10 16.49 -23.91
N ALA A 110 5.34 16.85 -25.17
CA ALA A 110 5.78 15.90 -26.19
C ALA A 110 7.19 15.33 -25.95
N ALA A 111 8.06 16.07 -25.26
CA ALA A 111 9.40 15.60 -24.91
C ALA A 111 9.41 14.69 -23.67
N ALA A 112 8.48 14.92 -22.72
CA ALA A 112 8.45 14.20 -21.45
C ALA A 112 7.61 12.90 -21.49
N TRP A 113 6.56 12.87 -22.32
CA TRP A 113 5.58 11.76 -22.40
C TRP A 113 5.46 11.22 -23.84
#